data_AF-A0A521XHF8-F1
#
_entry.id   AF-A0A521XHF8-F1
#
_cell.length_a   1.000
_cell.length_b   1.000
_cell.length_c   1.000
_cell.angle_alpha   90.00
_cell.angle_beta   90.00
_cell.angle_gamma   90.00
#
_symmetry.space_group_name_H-M   'P 1'
#
loop_
_entity.id
_entity.type
_entity.pdbx_description
1 polymer ?
#
loop_
_entity_poly.entity_id
_entity_poly.type
_entity_poly.pdbx_seq_one_letter_code
_entity_poly.pdbx_strand_id
1 'polypeptide(L)'
;IESRAELLALAARRRDLETGLARLYKDMVAKAAWLATKKNAAPSVLSALAGYATAIRKIGQGTGPNAMRYRRDAREAMLDAAGAVPCWIMSHNKISESMPADIGAFDLVIVDEASQSDLWALPAILRGKRILIVGDDKQVSPDAGFIAAQHIQALQNRFLTDQPYGSAMTPEKSLYDLAVQVFAAEQVMLREHFRCVPPIIAYSNRVFYKGGIQPIRIPRASERLDPPLVDIFVESGARDRHDCNEGEAQAIANEIEALLADEKFANRSIGVVSLLGMEQAKHIDSVVRQRCDAADLIHRKFECGDARTFQGSERDIMFLSLVVDQANCRAVSGNMFDQRFNVAASRARDRMYLVRSVKMSDLSTKDLRMTLLSHFDKPIIVDKEEAESLIDRCESGFEQQVFKALTSKGYRVVPQVKTGAYRLDMVVEGESDARLAIECDGDEFHGPDRWQHDMNRQRVLERAGWVFWRCFASTWALRQDEVLGELVDRLTAMGIEPLGAIDRAPSLVEKRVWKSVVANGNGKDAVRDALETAIAGAHASK
;
A
#
# COMPACT_ATOMS: atom_id res chain seq x y z
N ILE A 1 13.82 -2.83 43.56
CA ILE A 1 12.86 -1.72 43.37
C ILE A 1 11.56 -2.13 44.07
N GLU A 2 11.23 -1.50 45.20
CA GLU A 2 10.07 -1.87 46.05
C GLU A 2 8.70 -1.57 45.39
N SER A 3 8.63 -0.67 44.41
CA SER A 3 7.38 -0.25 43.74
C SER A 3 7.04 -0.99 42.43
N ARG A 4 7.62 -2.18 42.17
CA ARG A 4 7.38 -2.92 40.90
C ARG A 4 5.90 -3.28 40.68
N ALA A 5 5.24 -3.78 41.73
CA ALA A 5 3.82 -4.14 41.65
C ALA A 5 2.93 -2.92 41.37
N GLU A 6 3.29 -1.77 41.96
CA GLU A 6 2.61 -0.50 41.73
C GLU A 6 2.76 -0.03 40.27
N LEU A 7 3.99 -0.11 39.70
CA LEU A 7 4.23 0.24 38.31
C LEU A 7 3.43 -0.64 37.33
N LEU A 8 3.36 -1.95 37.58
CA LEU A 8 2.55 -2.87 36.77
C LEU A 8 1.05 -2.53 36.85
N ALA A 9 0.55 -2.24 38.06
CA ALA A 9 -0.84 -1.85 38.27
C ALA A 9 -1.17 -0.52 37.56
N LEU A 10 -0.29 0.48 37.64
CA LEU A 10 -0.44 1.76 36.95
C LEU A 10 -0.39 1.61 35.43
N ALA A 11 0.50 0.77 34.90
CA ALA A 11 0.59 0.49 33.46
C ALA A 11 -0.64 -0.25 32.92
N ALA A 12 -1.18 -1.21 33.66
CA ALA A 12 -2.46 -1.85 33.32
C ALA A 12 -3.61 -0.83 33.34
N ARG A 13 -3.69 -0.02 34.40
CA ARG A 13 -4.72 1.02 34.53
C ARG A 13 -4.65 2.05 33.41
N ARG A 14 -3.45 2.46 33.00
CA ARG A 14 -3.24 3.36 31.85
C ARG A 14 -3.84 2.77 30.58
N ARG A 15 -3.52 1.52 30.24
CA ARG A 15 -4.03 0.84 29.04
C ARG A 15 -5.55 0.72 29.03
N ASP A 16 -6.14 0.38 30.17
CA ASP A 16 -7.60 0.29 30.31
C ASP A 16 -8.27 1.65 30.10
N LEU A 17 -7.70 2.71 30.68
CA LEU A 17 -8.19 4.08 30.53
C LEU A 17 -8.01 4.60 29.09
N GLU A 18 -6.87 4.35 28.45
CA GLU A 18 -6.62 4.76 27.06
C GLU A 18 -7.58 4.03 26.09
N THR A 19 -7.80 2.73 26.28
CA THR A 19 -8.76 1.94 25.50
C THR A 19 -10.20 2.43 25.74
N GLY A 20 -10.56 2.68 27.01
CA GLY A 20 -11.84 3.24 27.40
C GLY A 20 -12.08 4.61 26.78
N LEU A 21 -11.09 5.50 26.82
CA LEU A 21 -11.14 6.84 26.23
C LEU A 21 -11.38 6.77 24.73
N ALA A 22 -10.62 5.93 24.00
CA ALA A 22 -10.76 5.78 22.56
C ALA A 22 -12.17 5.30 22.17
N ARG A 23 -12.70 4.30 22.88
CA ARG A 23 -14.06 3.80 22.68
C ARG A 23 -15.10 4.86 22.98
N LEU A 24 -15.01 5.51 24.15
CA LEU A 24 -15.96 6.55 24.57
C LEU A 24 -15.95 7.73 23.61
N TYR A 25 -14.79 8.12 23.09
CA TYR A 25 -14.67 9.19 22.11
C TYR A 25 -15.38 8.83 20.80
N LYS A 26 -15.17 7.61 20.28
CA LYS A 26 -15.87 7.11 19.10
C LYS A 26 -17.39 7.08 19.29
N ASP A 27 -17.84 6.56 20.43
CA ASP A 27 -19.26 6.47 20.77
C ASP A 27 -19.88 7.87 20.94
N MET A 28 -19.16 8.79 21.56
CA MET A 28 -19.57 10.19 21.72
C MET A 28 -19.74 10.87 20.37
N VAL A 29 -18.75 10.77 19.47
CA VAL A 29 -18.81 11.38 18.12
C VAL A 29 -19.98 10.80 17.33
N ALA A 30 -20.16 9.47 17.33
CA ALA A 30 -21.27 8.83 16.64
C ALA A 30 -22.63 9.28 17.20
N LYS A 31 -22.80 9.29 18.53
CA LYS A 31 -24.04 9.77 19.17
C LYS A 31 -24.29 11.25 18.92
N ALA A 32 -23.25 12.09 18.94
CA ALA A 32 -23.35 13.51 18.65
C ALA A 32 -23.79 13.76 17.20
N ALA A 33 -23.22 13.02 16.24
CA ALA A 33 -23.64 13.09 14.84
C ALA A 33 -25.11 12.68 14.67
N TRP A 34 -25.52 11.54 15.23
CA TRP A 34 -26.92 11.09 15.18
C TRP A 34 -27.89 12.06 15.88
N LEU A 35 -27.49 12.62 17.01
CA LEU A 35 -28.28 13.62 17.73
C LEU A 35 -28.45 14.89 16.91
N ALA A 36 -27.38 15.40 16.29
CA ALA A 36 -27.43 16.57 15.42
C ALA A 36 -28.35 16.31 14.23
N THR A 37 -28.18 15.17 13.54
CA THR A 37 -29.08 14.76 12.45
C THR A 37 -30.53 14.69 12.94
N LYS A 38 -30.81 14.08 14.10
CA LYS A 38 -32.17 13.98 14.64
C LYS A 38 -32.75 15.34 15.02
N LYS A 39 -31.96 16.24 15.60
CA LYS A 39 -32.38 17.61 15.93
C LYS A 39 -32.76 18.39 14.68
N ASN A 40 -32.05 18.15 13.58
CA ASN A 40 -32.29 18.79 12.29
C ASN A 40 -33.30 18.02 11.41
N ALA A 41 -33.75 16.83 11.83
CA ALA A 41 -34.66 15.95 11.10
C ALA A 41 -36.13 16.37 11.25
N ALA A 42 -36.45 17.60 10.86
CA ALA A 42 -37.84 18.00 10.65
C ALA A 42 -38.51 17.04 9.64
N PRO A 43 -39.84 16.82 9.70
CA PRO A 43 -40.54 15.95 8.74
C PRO A 43 -40.28 16.32 7.27
N SER A 44 -40.13 17.62 6.98
CA SER A 44 -39.76 18.13 5.65
C SER A 44 -38.38 17.65 5.20
N VAL A 45 -37.39 17.72 6.09
CA VAL A 45 -36.01 17.27 5.83
C VAL A 45 -35.95 15.76 5.58
N LEU A 46 -36.65 14.96 6.41
CA LEU A 46 -36.68 13.50 6.22
C LEU A 46 -37.35 13.13 4.89
N SER A 47 -38.42 13.83 4.53
CA SER A 47 -39.07 13.69 3.22
C SER A 47 -38.13 14.07 2.08
N ALA A 48 -37.37 15.16 2.23
CA ALA A 48 -36.38 15.60 1.26
C ALA A 48 -35.24 14.57 1.09
N LEU A 49 -34.71 14.02 2.19
CA LEU A 49 -33.71 12.94 2.14
C LEU A 49 -34.22 11.69 1.42
N ALA A 50 -35.46 11.27 1.70
CA ALA A 50 -36.08 10.15 1.01
C ALA A 50 -36.31 10.42 -0.49
N GLY A 51 -36.74 11.65 -0.82
CA GLY A 51 -36.89 12.15 -2.19
C GLY A 51 -35.57 12.13 -2.95
N TYR A 52 -34.52 12.66 -2.36
CA TYR A 52 -33.16 12.65 -2.91
C TYR A 52 -32.67 11.22 -3.17
N ALA A 53 -32.76 10.33 -2.17
CA ALA A 53 -32.34 8.94 -2.32
C ALA A 53 -33.09 8.22 -3.46
N THR A 54 -34.39 8.49 -3.59
CA THR A 54 -35.22 7.94 -4.67
C THR A 54 -34.80 8.49 -6.03
N ALA A 55 -34.59 9.80 -6.13
CA ALA A 55 -34.17 10.46 -7.36
C ALA A 55 -32.79 9.95 -7.82
N ILE A 56 -31.81 9.87 -6.92
CA ILE A 56 -30.47 9.32 -7.21
C ILE A 56 -30.55 7.88 -7.70
N ARG A 57 -31.36 7.03 -7.06
CA ARG A 57 -31.54 5.64 -7.50
C ARG A 57 -32.14 5.55 -8.91
N LYS A 58 -33.08 6.44 -9.25
CA LYS A 58 -33.73 6.49 -10.57
C LYS A 58 -32.87 7.12 -11.67
N ILE A 59 -31.90 7.97 -11.33
CA ILE A 59 -30.92 8.49 -12.29
C ILE A 59 -30.11 7.33 -12.89
N GLY A 60 -29.68 6.36 -12.09
CA GLY A 60 -28.88 5.23 -12.57
C GLY A 60 -27.61 5.70 -13.30
N GLN A 61 -27.43 5.27 -14.56
CA GLN A 61 -26.34 5.76 -15.43
C GLN A 61 -26.61 7.15 -16.06
N GLY A 62 -27.78 7.75 -15.84
CA GLY A 62 -28.07 9.13 -16.22
C GLY A 62 -28.32 9.36 -17.71
N THR A 63 -28.50 8.29 -18.50
CA THR A 63 -28.71 8.30 -19.96
C THR A 63 -30.17 8.14 -20.38
N GLY A 64 -31.07 7.83 -19.44
CA GLY A 64 -32.50 7.64 -19.72
C GLY A 64 -33.22 8.96 -20.03
N PRO A 65 -34.37 8.92 -20.73
CA PRO A 65 -35.13 10.11 -21.13
C PRO A 65 -35.62 10.95 -19.93
N ASN A 66 -35.84 10.30 -18.78
CA ASN A 66 -36.25 10.96 -17.54
C ASN A 66 -35.08 11.39 -16.63
N ALA A 67 -33.84 11.15 -17.02
CA ALA A 67 -32.67 11.44 -16.17
C ALA A 67 -32.58 12.93 -15.81
N MET A 68 -32.90 13.82 -16.74
CA MET A 68 -32.94 15.27 -16.49
C MET A 68 -33.96 15.65 -15.42
N ARG A 69 -35.14 15.03 -15.46
CA ARG A 69 -36.17 15.24 -14.44
C ARG A 69 -35.69 14.75 -13.07
N TYR A 70 -35.14 13.54 -12.99
CA TYR A 70 -34.64 13.02 -11.72
C TYR A 70 -33.45 13.80 -11.17
N ARG A 71 -32.57 14.36 -12.03
CA ARG A 71 -31.52 15.31 -11.60
C ARG A 71 -32.11 16.57 -10.96
N ARG A 72 -33.18 17.12 -11.54
CA ARG A 72 -33.89 18.26 -10.97
C ARG A 72 -34.54 17.90 -9.63
N ASP A 73 -35.27 16.79 -9.57
CA ASP A 73 -35.91 16.32 -8.34
C ASP A 73 -34.88 16.07 -7.23
N ALA A 74 -33.70 15.52 -7.57
CA ALA A 74 -32.59 15.36 -6.63
C ALA A 74 -32.04 16.70 -6.13
N ARG A 75 -31.86 17.68 -7.02
CA ARG A 75 -31.37 19.02 -6.65
C ARG A 75 -32.34 19.76 -5.74
N GLU A 76 -33.64 19.74 -6.06
CA GLU A 76 -34.69 20.36 -5.24
C GLU A 76 -34.71 19.74 -3.84
N ALA A 77 -34.70 18.41 -3.76
CA ALA A 77 -34.66 17.70 -2.50
C ALA A 77 -33.36 17.98 -1.69
N MET A 78 -32.23 18.19 -2.36
CA MET A 78 -30.96 18.46 -1.70
C MET A 78 -30.92 19.86 -1.08
N LEU A 79 -31.59 20.86 -1.65
CA LEU A 79 -31.66 22.21 -1.05
C LEU A 79 -32.21 22.16 0.38
N ASP A 80 -33.26 21.37 0.60
CA ASP A 80 -33.88 21.20 1.91
C ASP A 80 -33.11 20.23 2.82
N ALA A 81 -32.41 19.25 2.25
CA ALA A 81 -31.72 18.21 3.00
C ALA A 81 -30.29 18.59 3.43
N ALA A 82 -29.58 19.40 2.65
CA ALA A 82 -28.14 19.65 2.79
C ALA A 82 -27.76 20.16 4.19
N GLY A 83 -28.53 21.12 4.72
CA GLY A 83 -28.26 21.73 6.02
C GLY A 83 -28.58 20.84 7.23
N ALA A 84 -29.27 19.73 7.04
CA ALA A 84 -29.68 18.87 8.16
C ALA A 84 -28.70 17.76 8.49
N VAL A 85 -27.94 17.30 7.50
CA VAL A 85 -26.95 16.23 7.66
C VAL A 85 -25.59 16.88 7.97
N PRO A 86 -24.91 16.49 9.06
CA PRO A 86 -23.67 17.14 9.50
C PRO A 86 -22.47 16.87 8.58
N CYS A 87 -22.54 15.84 7.73
CA CYS A 87 -21.44 15.45 6.85
C CYS A 87 -21.97 14.78 5.59
N TRP A 88 -21.46 15.20 4.43
CA TRP A 88 -21.79 14.65 3.11
C TRP A 88 -20.53 14.10 2.44
N ILE A 89 -20.62 12.91 1.86
CA ILE A 89 -19.52 12.26 1.12
C ILE A 89 -19.98 11.98 -0.30
N MET A 90 -19.40 12.67 -1.28
CA MET A 90 -19.85 12.69 -2.68
C MET A 90 -18.68 12.94 -3.63
N SER A 91 -18.79 12.51 -4.89
CA SER A 91 -17.83 12.86 -5.95
C SER A 91 -18.05 14.28 -6.49
N HIS A 92 -17.02 14.89 -7.08
CA HIS A 92 -17.05 16.25 -7.63
C HIS A 92 -18.26 16.52 -8.56
N ASN A 93 -18.53 15.61 -9.49
CA ASN A 93 -19.64 15.74 -10.43
C ASN A 93 -21.00 15.77 -9.72
N LYS A 94 -21.19 14.92 -8.70
CA LYS A 94 -22.45 14.89 -7.94
C LYS A 94 -22.65 16.15 -7.10
N ILE A 95 -21.58 16.72 -6.56
CA ILE A 95 -21.64 18.01 -5.85
C ILE A 95 -22.15 19.09 -6.81
N SER A 96 -21.55 19.20 -8.00
CA SER A 96 -21.98 20.18 -9.00
C SER A 96 -23.40 19.96 -9.51
N GLU A 97 -23.85 18.70 -9.62
CA GLU A 97 -25.21 18.39 -10.08
C GLU A 97 -26.29 18.66 -9.02
N SER A 98 -26.03 18.34 -7.75
CA SER A 98 -27.08 18.24 -6.73
C SER A 98 -26.96 19.22 -5.56
N MET A 99 -25.77 19.71 -5.22
CA MET A 99 -25.60 20.59 -4.05
C MET A 99 -25.94 22.06 -4.37
N PRO A 100 -26.44 22.83 -3.39
CA PRO A 100 -26.64 24.27 -3.52
C PRO A 100 -25.37 24.96 -4.02
N ALA A 101 -25.49 25.98 -4.86
CA ALA A 101 -24.33 26.67 -5.45
C ALA A 101 -23.74 27.78 -4.55
N ASP A 102 -24.26 27.92 -3.33
CA ASP A 102 -23.86 28.97 -2.41
C ASP A 102 -22.41 28.82 -1.95
N ILE A 103 -21.66 29.92 -2.06
CA ILE A 103 -20.28 30.00 -1.58
C ILE A 103 -20.27 29.92 -0.06
N GLY A 104 -19.40 29.10 0.51
CA GLY A 104 -19.31 28.92 1.96
C GLY A 104 -20.52 28.26 2.62
N ALA A 105 -21.33 27.50 1.86
CA ALA A 105 -22.43 26.68 2.38
C ALA A 105 -22.00 25.66 3.46
N PHE A 106 -20.74 25.24 3.46
CA PHE A 106 -20.14 24.30 4.40
C PHE A 106 -19.03 24.96 5.21
N ASP A 107 -18.93 24.60 6.49
CA ASP A 107 -17.84 25.10 7.34
C ASP A 107 -16.47 24.53 6.93
N LEU A 108 -16.44 23.30 6.42
CA LEU A 108 -15.24 22.60 5.96
C LEU A 108 -15.55 21.74 4.73
N VAL A 109 -14.72 21.86 3.70
CA VAL A 109 -14.68 20.92 2.57
C VAL A 109 -13.37 20.15 2.62
N ILE A 110 -13.47 18.82 2.59
CA ILE A 110 -12.30 17.92 2.54
C ILE A 110 -12.22 17.35 1.13
N VAL A 111 -11.08 17.53 0.45
CA VAL A 111 -10.80 16.87 -0.82
C VAL A 111 -9.73 15.83 -0.57
N ASP A 112 -10.13 14.56 -0.59
CA ASP A 112 -9.22 13.43 -0.51
C ASP A 112 -8.71 13.05 -1.91
N GLU A 113 -7.51 12.48 -1.99
CA GLU A 113 -6.84 12.15 -3.25
C GLU A 113 -6.79 13.34 -4.24
N ALA A 114 -6.54 14.55 -3.72
CA ALA A 114 -6.60 15.79 -4.48
C ALA A 114 -5.55 15.87 -5.60
N SER A 115 -4.49 15.07 -5.54
CA SER A 115 -3.52 14.94 -6.64
C SER A 115 -4.11 14.24 -7.86
N GLN A 116 -5.26 13.56 -7.72
CA GLN A 116 -6.06 12.97 -8.81
C GLN A 116 -7.26 13.82 -9.22
N SER A 117 -7.49 14.91 -8.50
CA SER A 117 -8.59 15.82 -8.80
C SER A 117 -8.06 16.93 -9.69
N ASP A 118 -8.71 17.16 -10.83
CA ASP A 118 -8.43 18.31 -11.67
C ASP A 118 -9.18 19.56 -11.14
N LEU A 119 -9.09 20.64 -11.91
CA LEU A 119 -9.72 21.92 -11.56
C LEU A 119 -11.26 21.88 -11.62
N TRP A 120 -11.89 20.81 -12.10
CA TRP A 120 -13.35 20.63 -11.97
C TRP A 120 -13.79 20.45 -10.52
N ALA A 121 -12.85 20.24 -9.59
CA ALA A 121 -13.11 20.26 -8.16
C ALA A 121 -13.33 21.67 -7.59
N LEU A 122 -13.00 22.75 -8.32
CA LEU A 122 -13.11 24.13 -7.83
C LEU A 122 -14.51 24.50 -7.30
N PRO A 123 -15.62 24.16 -7.98
CA PRO A 123 -16.96 24.43 -7.44
C PRO A 123 -17.21 23.76 -6.09
N ALA A 124 -16.61 22.60 -5.81
CA ALA A 124 -16.78 21.93 -4.53
C ALA A 124 -16.08 22.69 -3.40
N ILE A 125 -14.83 23.13 -3.62
CA ILE A 125 -14.06 23.86 -2.59
C ILE A 125 -14.62 25.27 -2.32
N LEU A 126 -15.20 25.93 -3.33
CA LEU A 126 -15.81 27.26 -3.16
C LEU A 126 -17.03 27.23 -2.22
N ARG A 127 -17.64 26.06 -2.02
CA ARG A 127 -18.73 25.88 -1.05
C ARG A 127 -18.21 25.77 0.38
N GLY A 128 -16.91 25.70 0.62
CA GLY A 128 -16.30 25.62 1.95
C GLY A 128 -15.83 26.97 2.48
N LYS A 129 -16.09 27.27 3.75
CA LYS A 129 -15.44 28.38 4.48
C LYS A 129 -13.97 28.07 4.80
N ARG A 130 -13.67 26.78 4.98
CA ARG A 130 -12.33 26.23 5.13
C ARG A 130 -12.18 25.02 4.22
N ILE A 131 -10.94 24.74 3.80
CA ILE A 131 -10.61 23.61 2.94
C ILE A 131 -9.52 22.77 3.59
N LEU A 132 -9.64 21.46 3.49
CA LEU A 132 -8.58 20.50 3.82
C LEU A 132 -8.30 19.69 2.57
N ILE A 133 -7.10 19.80 2.03
CA ILE A 133 -6.68 19.12 0.81
C ILE A 133 -5.70 18.03 1.22
N VAL A 134 -6.05 16.79 0.89
CA VAL A 134 -5.24 15.60 1.17
C VAL A 134 -4.84 14.99 -0.16
N GLY A 135 -3.55 14.73 -0.35
CA GLY A 135 -3.02 14.19 -1.60
C GLY A 135 -1.51 13.99 -1.56
N ASP A 136 -0.96 13.53 -2.67
CA ASP A 136 0.46 13.21 -2.82
C ASP A 136 0.93 13.59 -4.23
N ASP A 137 1.86 14.55 -4.32
CA ASP A 137 2.41 15.05 -5.60
C ASP A 137 3.31 14.01 -6.29
N LYS A 138 3.71 12.95 -5.58
CA LYS A 138 4.49 11.83 -6.13
C LYS A 138 3.61 10.71 -6.68
N GLN A 139 2.29 10.84 -6.64
CA GLN A 139 1.35 9.89 -7.26
C GLN A 139 0.78 10.46 -8.57
N VAL A 140 0.10 9.61 -9.35
CA VAL A 140 -0.35 9.94 -10.71
C VAL A 140 -1.35 11.09 -10.70
N SER A 141 -1.07 12.12 -11.50
CA SER A 141 -1.94 13.28 -11.75
C SER A 141 -2.97 13.01 -12.86
N PRO A 142 -4.04 13.82 -12.96
CA PRO A 142 -5.04 13.69 -14.01
C PRO A 142 -4.42 13.77 -15.41
N ASP A 143 -4.96 12.98 -16.33
CA ASP A 143 -4.57 13.03 -17.73
C ASP A 143 -5.44 14.03 -18.49
N ALA A 144 -4.85 15.15 -18.91
CA ALA A 144 -5.53 16.13 -19.73
C ALA A 144 -5.76 15.66 -21.19
N GLY A 145 -5.18 14.52 -21.58
CA GLY A 145 -5.03 14.15 -22.98
C GLY A 145 -4.10 15.11 -23.73
N PHE A 146 -4.08 14.99 -25.07
CA PHE A 146 -3.25 15.87 -25.89
C PHE A 146 -3.99 17.15 -26.24
N ILE A 147 -3.71 18.23 -25.51
CA ILE A 147 -4.16 19.58 -25.82
C ILE A 147 -2.95 20.40 -26.27
N ALA A 148 -3.06 21.08 -27.41
CA ALA A 148 -1.97 21.91 -27.91
C ALA A 148 -1.67 23.06 -26.92
N ALA A 149 -0.41 23.19 -26.50
CA ALA A 149 0.01 24.21 -25.53
C ALA A 149 -0.38 25.65 -25.94
N GLN A 150 -0.37 25.94 -27.24
CA GLN A 150 -0.82 27.23 -27.78
C GLN A 150 -2.29 27.51 -27.49
N HIS A 151 -3.14 26.47 -27.49
CA HIS A 151 -4.55 26.59 -27.16
C HIS A 151 -4.75 26.88 -25.67
N ILE A 152 -4.00 26.19 -24.81
CA ILE A 152 -4.01 26.43 -23.36
C ILE A 152 -3.59 27.87 -23.06
N GLN A 153 -2.49 28.33 -23.66
CA GLN A 153 -2.00 29.70 -23.47
C GLN A 153 -3.02 30.75 -23.95
N ALA A 154 -3.68 30.51 -25.08
CA ALA A 154 -4.71 31.41 -25.59
C ALA A 154 -5.92 31.51 -24.65
N LEU A 155 -6.35 30.40 -24.05
CA LEU A 155 -7.42 30.40 -23.04
C LEU A 155 -6.99 31.09 -21.74
N GLN A 156 -5.77 30.84 -21.27
CA GLN A 156 -5.21 31.51 -20.08
C GLN A 156 -5.16 33.03 -20.28
N ASN A 157 -4.61 33.50 -21.40
CA ASN A 157 -4.52 34.93 -21.72
C ASN A 157 -5.89 35.59 -21.96
N ARG A 158 -6.94 34.81 -22.22
CA ARG A 158 -8.29 35.34 -22.46
C ARG A 158 -9.12 35.38 -21.19
N PHE A 159 -9.01 34.37 -20.33
CA PHE A 159 -9.92 34.18 -19.20
C PHE A 159 -9.26 34.29 -17.82
N LEU A 160 -7.92 34.18 -17.73
CA LEU A 160 -7.19 34.08 -16.47
C LEU A 160 -6.10 35.15 -16.31
N THR A 161 -6.10 36.20 -17.14
CA THR A 161 -5.06 37.26 -17.13
C THR A 161 -4.91 37.94 -15.77
N ASP A 162 -6.04 38.26 -15.12
CA ASP A 162 -6.06 38.92 -13.82
C ASP A 162 -6.21 37.91 -12.66
N GLN A 163 -6.19 36.60 -12.96
CA GLN A 163 -6.39 35.57 -11.96
C GLN A 163 -5.06 35.24 -11.26
N PRO A 164 -4.96 35.40 -9.92
CA PRO A 164 -3.81 34.93 -9.18
C PRO A 164 -3.58 33.44 -9.43
N TYR A 165 -2.34 33.07 -9.68
CA TYR A 165 -1.95 31.69 -9.99
C TYR A 165 -2.61 31.11 -11.24
N GLY A 166 -3.14 31.94 -12.16
CA GLY A 166 -3.76 31.48 -13.41
C GLY A 166 -2.85 30.61 -14.29
N SER A 167 -1.52 30.80 -14.20
CA SER A 167 -0.52 29.95 -14.86
C SER A 167 -0.48 28.51 -14.33
N ALA A 168 -0.92 28.28 -13.10
CA ALA A 168 -1.03 26.97 -12.46
C ALA A 168 -2.40 26.31 -12.71
N MET A 169 -3.34 27.03 -13.32
CA MET A 169 -4.68 26.53 -13.63
C MET A 169 -4.73 25.92 -15.04
N THR A 170 -3.83 24.96 -15.33
CA THR A 170 -3.82 24.22 -16.60
C THR A 170 -4.45 22.84 -16.45
N PRO A 171 -4.95 22.23 -17.55
CA PRO A 171 -5.53 20.89 -17.51
C PRO A 171 -4.59 19.80 -16.97
N GLU A 172 -3.27 19.96 -17.10
CA GLU A 172 -2.30 18.98 -16.60
C GLU A 172 -1.99 19.11 -15.10
N LYS A 173 -2.53 20.15 -14.43
CA LYS A 173 -2.31 20.41 -13.01
C LYS A 173 -3.47 19.91 -12.18
N SER A 174 -3.13 19.23 -11.09
CA SER A 174 -4.10 18.79 -10.11
C SER A 174 -4.51 19.94 -9.16
N LEU A 175 -5.62 19.74 -8.46
CA LEU A 175 -6.02 20.61 -7.36
C LEU A 175 -4.94 20.66 -6.27
N TYR A 176 -4.26 19.54 -6.02
CA TYR A 176 -3.14 19.49 -5.07
C TYR A 176 -1.97 20.38 -5.51
N ASP A 177 -1.60 20.35 -6.80
CA ASP A 177 -0.52 21.20 -7.33
C ASP A 177 -0.84 22.69 -7.13
N LEU A 178 -2.08 23.09 -7.41
CA LEU A 178 -2.56 24.44 -7.17
C LEU A 178 -2.50 24.79 -5.68
N ALA A 179 -2.96 23.89 -4.81
CA ALA A 179 -2.97 24.08 -3.37
C ALA A 179 -1.56 24.24 -2.79
N VAL A 180 -0.59 23.43 -3.22
CA VAL A 180 0.82 23.54 -2.80
C VAL A 180 1.39 24.90 -3.19
N GLN A 181 1.03 25.43 -4.37
CA GLN A 181 1.50 26.74 -4.81
C GLN A 181 0.85 27.90 -4.04
N VAL A 182 -0.45 27.80 -3.74
CA VAL A 182 -1.22 28.83 -3.03
C VAL A 182 -0.89 28.83 -1.53
N PHE A 183 -0.73 27.65 -0.91
CA PHE A 183 -0.60 27.44 0.53
C PHE A 183 0.77 26.85 0.93
N ALA A 184 1.84 27.22 0.23
CA ALA A 184 3.17 26.63 0.40
C ALA A 184 3.69 26.62 1.85
N ALA A 185 3.23 27.56 2.70
CA ALA A 185 3.63 27.66 4.11
C ALA A 185 2.85 26.73 5.08
N GLU A 186 1.75 26.12 4.64
CA GLU A 186 0.80 25.39 5.50
C GLU A 186 0.75 23.88 5.20
N GLN A 187 1.76 23.35 4.50
CA GLN A 187 1.80 21.94 4.16
C GLN A 187 2.31 21.07 5.33
N VAL A 188 1.58 20.01 5.64
CA VAL A 188 1.97 19.00 6.64
C VAL A 188 2.21 17.66 5.95
N MET A 189 3.44 17.16 5.99
CA MET A 189 3.78 15.83 5.47
C MET A 189 3.52 14.75 6.52
N LEU A 190 2.66 13.78 6.21
CA LEU A 190 2.52 12.56 6.99
C LEU A 190 3.69 11.62 6.68
N ARG A 191 4.43 11.20 7.72
CA ARG A 191 5.67 10.43 7.56
C ARG A 191 5.49 8.94 7.82
N GLU A 192 4.59 8.56 8.71
CA GLU A 192 4.40 7.17 9.14
C GLU A 192 3.72 6.34 8.04
N HIS A 193 4.31 5.21 7.69
CA HIS A 193 3.81 4.31 6.66
C HIS A 193 3.48 2.92 7.23
N PHE A 194 2.21 2.52 7.04
CA PHE A 194 1.63 1.34 7.68
C PHE A 194 1.22 0.22 6.70
N ARG A 195 1.49 0.37 5.40
CA ARG A 195 1.00 -0.54 4.34
C ARG A 195 2.03 -1.60 3.94
N CYS A 196 3.14 -1.17 3.38
CA CYS A 196 4.14 -2.07 2.82
C CYS A 196 5.12 -2.52 3.90
N VAL A 197 5.61 -3.74 3.78
CA VAL A 197 6.80 -4.16 4.53
C VAL A 197 8.01 -3.28 4.15
N PRO A 198 8.98 -3.08 5.06
CA PRO A 198 10.07 -2.13 4.86
C PRO A 198 10.88 -2.33 3.56
N PRO A 199 11.21 -3.57 3.12
CA PRO A 199 11.95 -3.77 1.88
C PRO A 199 11.22 -3.30 0.62
N ILE A 200 9.88 -3.26 0.63
CA ILE A 200 9.09 -2.82 -0.52
C ILE A 200 9.08 -1.30 -0.60
N ILE A 201 8.62 -0.61 0.47
CA ILE A 201 8.50 0.85 0.47
C ILE A 201 9.86 1.57 0.45
N ALA A 202 10.95 0.90 0.84
CA ALA A 202 12.30 1.45 0.78
C ALA A 202 12.66 1.98 -0.62
N TYR A 203 12.20 1.32 -1.68
CA TYR A 203 12.39 1.81 -3.05
C TYR A 203 11.77 3.20 -3.23
N SER A 204 10.45 3.31 -3.01
CA SER A 204 9.72 4.56 -3.20
C SER A 204 10.24 5.66 -2.27
N ASN A 205 10.51 5.32 -1.01
CA ASN A 205 11.02 6.27 -0.02
C ASN A 205 12.35 6.92 -0.46
N ARG A 206 13.27 6.11 -1.00
CA ARG A 206 14.56 6.60 -1.50
C ARG A 206 14.41 7.43 -2.76
N VAL A 207 13.69 6.91 -3.75
CA VAL A 207 13.66 7.50 -5.09
C VAL A 207 12.77 8.74 -5.16
N PHE A 208 11.61 8.74 -4.48
CA PHE A 208 10.61 9.79 -4.64
C PHE A 208 10.44 10.69 -3.41
N TYR A 209 10.67 10.17 -2.20
CA TYR A 209 10.42 10.90 -0.94
C TYR A 209 11.67 11.30 -0.17
N LYS A 210 12.88 11.08 -0.71
CA LYS A 210 14.16 11.47 -0.11
C LYS A 210 14.35 10.97 1.35
N GLY A 211 13.82 9.79 1.68
CA GLY A 211 13.88 9.25 3.05
C GLY A 211 12.89 9.88 4.04
N GLY A 212 11.93 10.68 3.56
CA GLY A 212 10.92 11.34 4.39
C GLY A 212 9.92 10.38 5.04
N ILE A 213 9.74 9.18 4.47
CA ILE A 213 8.78 8.16 4.94
C ILE A 213 9.42 7.25 6.01
N GLN A 214 8.66 6.92 7.04
CA GLN A 214 9.03 6.03 8.13
C GLN A 214 8.17 4.76 8.06
N PRO A 215 8.72 3.62 7.63
CA PRO A 215 7.97 2.36 7.56
C PRO A 215 7.75 1.78 8.95
N ILE A 216 6.54 1.95 9.49
CA ILE A 216 6.14 1.47 10.82
C ILE A 216 5.59 0.04 10.76
N ARG A 217 5.17 -0.43 9.57
CA ARG A 217 4.65 -1.79 9.44
C ARG A 217 5.77 -2.82 9.59
N ILE A 218 5.52 -3.78 10.47
CA ILE A 218 6.25 -5.05 10.51
C ILE A 218 5.22 -6.16 10.32
N PRO A 219 5.42 -7.07 9.37
CA PRO A 219 4.46 -8.13 9.10
C PRO A 219 4.41 -9.11 10.28
N ARG A 220 3.21 -9.60 10.58
CA ARG A 220 3.03 -10.74 11.50
C ARG A 220 3.52 -12.04 10.84
N ALA A 221 3.68 -13.12 11.61
CA ALA A 221 4.24 -14.38 11.08
C ALA A 221 3.43 -14.96 9.91
N SER A 222 2.09 -14.94 9.98
CA SER A 222 1.17 -15.38 8.94
C SER A 222 1.20 -14.45 7.72
N GLU A 223 1.38 -13.14 7.94
CA GLU A 223 1.51 -12.11 6.90
C GLU A 223 2.88 -12.11 6.23
N ARG A 224 3.88 -12.69 6.87
CA ARG A 224 5.25 -12.65 6.41
C ARG A 224 5.41 -13.55 5.19
N LEU A 225 5.75 -12.92 4.08
CA LEU A 225 6.12 -13.58 2.85
C LEU A 225 7.61 -13.35 2.60
N ASP A 226 8.46 -14.23 3.12
CA ASP A 226 9.90 -14.18 2.87
C ASP A 226 10.29 -15.04 1.65
N PRO A 227 11.14 -14.53 0.74
CA PRO A 227 11.56 -13.14 0.64
C PRO A 227 10.41 -12.23 0.17
N PRO A 228 10.37 -10.96 0.62
CA PRO A 228 9.36 -9.99 0.21
C PRO A 228 9.57 -9.45 -1.21
N LEU A 229 10.77 -9.61 -1.77
CA LEU A 229 11.09 -9.21 -3.14
C LEU A 229 11.44 -10.46 -3.96
N VAL A 230 10.80 -10.62 -5.11
CA VAL A 230 11.10 -11.72 -6.04
C VAL A 230 11.38 -11.14 -7.43
N ASP A 231 12.57 -11.41 -7.96
CA ASP A 231 13.01 -10.99 -9.28
C ASP A 231 12.94 -12.17 -10.26
N ILE A 232 12.06 -12.10 -11.25
CA ILE A 232 11.89 -13.10 -12.30
C ILE A 232 12.46 -12.57 -13.61
N PHE A 233 13.58 -13.14 -14.03
CA PHE A 233 14.17 -12.87 -15.34
C PHE A 233 13.66 -13.84 -16.40
N VAL A 234 13.00 -13.30 -17.43
CA VAL A 234 12.42 -14.03 -18.56
C VAL A 234 13.41 -14.00 -19.73
N GLU A 235 14.13 -15.10 -19.97
CA GLU A 235 15.13 -15.18 -21.04
C GLU A 235 14.54 -14.99 -22.44
N SER A 236 13.32 -15.51 -22.67
CA SER A 236 12.64 -15.46 -23.96
C SER A 236 11.74 -14.23 -24.15
N GLY A 237 11.75 -13.28 -23.21
CA GLY A 237 10.86 -12.14 -23.25
C GLY A 237 11.30 -11.10 -24.28
N ALA A 238 10.40 -10.72 -25.16
CA ALA A 238 10.62 -9.64 -26.12
C ALA A 238 9.32 -8.84 -26.28
N ARG A 239 9.45 -7.52 -26.40
CA ARG A 239 8.33 -6.63 -26.72
C ARG A 239 7.97 -6.79 -28.19
N ASP A 240 6.71 -7.02 -28.47
CA ASP A 240 6.16 -7.10 -29.82
C ASP A 240 5.75 -5.71 -30.36
N ARG A 241 5.14 -5.68 -31.55
CA ARG A 241 4.68 -4.44 -32.19
C ARG A 241 3.44 -3.81 -31.52
N HIS A 242 2.76 -4.53 -30.63
CA HIS A 242 1.59 -4.08 -29.90
C HIS A 242 1.94 -3.69 -28.45
N ASP A 243 3.22 -3.46 -28.18
CA ASP A 243 3.73 -3.09 -26.85
C ASP A 243 3.45 -4.15 -25.78
N CYS A 244 3.36 -5.42 -26.19
CA CYS A 244 3.14 -6.56 -25.33
C CYS A 244 4.38 -7.46 -25.26
N ASN A 245 4.58 -8.12 -24.13
CA ASN A 245 5.63 -9.13 -23.93
C ASN A 245 4.99 -10.43 -23.46
N GLU A 246 4.86 -11.37 -24.40
CA GLU A 246 4.27 -12.70 -24.18
C GLU A 246 5.03 -13.50 -23.12
N GLY A 247 6.36 -13.44 -23.13
CA GLY A 247 7.19 -14.17 -22.18
C GLY A 247 6.95 -13.71 -20.74
N GLU A 248 6.83 -12.39 -20.52
CA GLU A 248 6.46 -11.84 -19.21
C GLU A 248 5.03 -12.25 -18.81
N ALA A 249 4.07 -12.20 -19.74
CA ALA A 249 2.68 -12.58 -19.47
C ALA A 249 2.56 -14.06 -19.05
N GLN A 250 3.24 -14.95 -19.77
CA GLN A 250 3.24 -16.38 -19.46
C GLN A 250 3.96 -16.69 -18.14
N ALA A 251 5.06 -15.99 -17.84
CA ALA A 251 5.77 -16.13 -16.56
C ALA A 251 4.89 -15.68 -15.38
N ILE A 252 4.18 -14.56 -15.52
CA ILE A 252 3.24 -14.06 -14.50
C ILE A 252 2.09 -15.06 -14.31
N ALA A 253 1.48 -15.54 -15.38
CA ALA A 253 0.38 -16.50 -15.28
C ALA A 253 0.81 -17.82 -14.62
N ASN A 254 2.00 -18.34 -14.94
CA ASN A 254 2.57 -19.51 -14.28
C ASN A 254 2.78 -19.30 -12.77
N GLU A 255 3.34 -18.15 -12.39
CA GLU A 255 3.58 -17.87 -10.97
C GLU A 255 2.26 -17.69 -10.21
N ILE A 256 1.27 -17.03 -10.81
CA ILE A 256 -0.07 -16.90 -10.22
C ILE A 256 -0.71 -18.29 -10.05
N GLU A 257 -0.66 -19.14 -11.06
CA GLU A 257 -1.16 -20.53 -10.99
C GLU A 257 -0.52 -21.30 -9.83
N ALA A 258 0.80 -21.17 -9.64
CA ALA A 258 1.51 -21.78 -8.51
C ALA A 258 1.07 -21.20 -7.15
N LEU A 259 0.86 -19.87 -7.05
CA LEU A 259 0.35 -19.21 -5.84
C LEU A 259 -1.12 -19.55 -5.53
N LEU A 260 -1.90 -19.89 -6.55
CA LEU A 260 -3.27 -20.36 -6.37
C LEU A 260 -3.29 -21.78 -5.78
N ALA A 261 -2.38 -22.65 -6.23
CA ALA A 261 -2.27 -24.03 -5.78
C ALA A 261 -1.68 -24.21 -4.37
N ASP A 262 -0.92 -23.23 -3.86
CA ASP A 262 -0.31 -23.29 -2.52
C ASP A 262 -1.24 -22.70 -1.45
N GLU A 263 -1.66 -23.56 -0.50
CA GLU A 263 -2.55 -23.20 0.61
C GLU A 263 -2.00 -22.07 1.49
N LYS A 264 -0.67 -21.88 1.57
CA LYS A 264 -0.06 -20.78 2.33
C LYS A 264 -0.50 -19.41 1.81
N PHE A 265 -0.89 -19.33 0.54
CA PHE A 265 -1.32 -18.09 -0.09
C PHE A 265 -2.84 -17.99 -0.24
N ALA A 266 -3.63 -18.96 0.23
CA ALA A 266 -5.08 -19.09 -0.01
C ALA A 266 -5.89 -17.78 0.17
N ASN A 267 -5.53 -16.96 1.16
CA ASN A 267 -6.23 -15.72 1.50
C ASN A 267 -5.51 -14.45 1.04
N ARG A 268 -4.47 -14.57 0.21
CA ARG A 268 -3.65 -13.44 -0.26
C ARG A 268 -4.23 -12.86 -1.52
N SER A 269 -4.46 -11.55 -1.49
CA SER A 269 -4.93 -10.81 -2.64
C SER A 269 -3.80 -10.58 -3.66
N ILE A 270 -4.12 -10.66 -4.95
CA ILE A 270 -3.14 -10.61 -6.04
C ILE A 270 -3.44 -9.44 -6.98
N GLY A 271 -2.41 -8.72 -7.41
CA GLY A 271 -2.53 -7.67 -8.43
C GLY A 271 -1.37 -7.68 -9.42
N VAL A 272 -1.63 -7.27 -10.66
CA VAL A 272 -0.61 -7.15 -11.70
C VAL A 272 -0.64 -5.75 -12.30
N VAL A 273 0.49 -5.06 -12.29
CA VAL A 273 0.67 -3.74 -12.90
C VAL A 273 1.67 -3.82 -14.06
N SER A 274 1.25 -3.33 -15.22
CA SER A 274 2.20 -3.01 -16.29
C SER A 274 2.81 -1.63 -16.09
N LEU A 275 4.14 -1.54 -16.15
CA LEU A 275 4.86 -0.27 -16.10
C LEU A 275 4.88 0.46 -17.45
N LEU A 276 4.55 -0.22 -18.55
CA LEU A 276 4.52 0.38 -19.90
C LEU A 276 3.15 0.98 -20.23
N GLY A 277 2.05 0.25 -19.98
CA GLY A 277 0.71 0.73 -20.31
C GLY A 277 -0.36 -0.37 -20.29
N MET A 278 -1.58 0.03 -20.67
CA MET A 278 -2.78 -0.80 -20.53
C MET A 278 -2.81 -2.01 -21.48
N GLU A 279 -2.18 -1.95 -22.65
CA GLU A 279 -2.23 -3.06 -23.63
C GLU A 279 -1.56 -4.33 -23.09
N GLN A 280 -0.34 -4.22 -22.53
CA GLN A 280 0.28 -5.35 -21.82
C GLN A 280 -0.60 -5.83 -20.66
N ALA A 281 -1.20 -4.91 -19.88
CA ALA A 281 -2.03 -5.31 -18.74
C ALA A 281 -3.25 -6.14 -19.18
N LYS A 282 -3.97 -5.70 -20.22
CA LYS A 282 -5.08 -6.47 -20.82
C LYS A 282 -4.61 -7.83 -21.32
N HIS A 283 -3.43 -7.88 -21.94
CA HIS A 283 -2.86 -9.13 -22.43
C HIS A 283 -2.57 -10.10 -21.27
N ILE A 284 -1.90 -9.64 -20.21
CA ILE A 284 -1.65 -10.45 -19.02
C ILE A 284 -2.96 -10.91 -18.38
N ASP A 285 -3.95 -10.03 -18.21
CA ASP A 285 -5.27 -10.38 -17.66
C ASP A 285 -5.94 -11.50 -18.46
N SER A 286 -5.89 -11.42 -19.81
CA SER A 286 -6.40 -12.47 -20.68
C SER A 286 -5.66 -13.80 -20.47
N VAL A 287 -4.33 -13.80 -20.45
CA VAL A 287 -3.54 -15.04 -20.25
C VAL A 287 -3.81 -15.65 -18.88
N VAL A 288 -3.90 -14.85 -17.81
CA VAL A 288 -4.20 -15.34 -16.45
C VAL A 288 -5.61 -15.94 -16.39
N ARG A 289 -6.63 -15.26 -16.94
CA ARG A 289 -8.01 -15.74 -16.94
C ARG A 289 -8.24 -16.99 -17.79
N GLN A 290 -7.40 -17.24 -18.79
CA GLN A 290 -7.45 -18.47 -19.59
C GLN A 290 -6.88 -19.68 -18.84
N ARG A 291 -6.00 -19.45 -17.85
CA ARG A 291 -5.26 -20.52 -17.17
C ARG A 291 -5.74 -20.79 -15.74
N CYS A 292 -6.30 -19.77 -15.08
CA CYS A 292 -6.75 -19.85 -13.70
C CYS A 292 -8.28 -19.88 -13.60
N ASP A 293 -8.81 -20.56 -12.58
CA ASP A 293 -10.26 -20.61 -12.33
C ASP A 293 -10.82 -19.23 -11.92
N ALA A 294 -12.02 -18.91 -12.41
CA ALA A 294 -12.64 -17.61 -12.17
C ALA A 294 -13.04 -17.41 -10.70
N ALA A 295 -13.46 -18.46 -9.99
CA ALA A 295 -13.85 -18.37 -8.59
C ALA A 295 -12.61 -18.08 -7.72
N ASP A 296 -11.48 -18.72 -8.01
CA ASP A 296 -10.22 -18.45 -7.34
C ASP A 296 -9.77 -17.00 -7.55
N LEU A 297 -9.79 -16.50 -8.79
CA LEU A 297 -9.42 -15.11 -9.08
C LEU A 297 -10.32 -14.10 -8.35
N ILE A 298 -11.63 -14.36 -8.26
CA ILE A 298 -12.56 -13.52 -7.49
C ILE A 298 -12.24 -13.58 -5.98
N HIS A 299 -12.00 -14.77 -5.44
CA HIS A 299 -11.64 -14.96 -4.04
C HIS A 299 -10.34 -14.21 -3.69
N ARG A 300 -9.34 -14.26 -4.58
CA ARG A 300 -8.07 -13.54 -4.45
C ARG A 300 -8.16 -12.05 -4.80
N LYS A 301 -9.36 -11.52 -5.10
CA LYS A 301 -9.56 -10.12 -5.54
C LYS A 301 -8.61 -9.72 -6.66
N PHE A 302 -8.36 -10.64 -7.58
CA PHE A 302 -7.40 -10.46 -8.67
C PHE A 302 -7.78 -9.25 -9.52
N GLU A 303 -6.81 -8.38 -9.75
CA GLU A 303 -6.94 -7.20 -10.60
C GLU A 303 -5.67 -7.07 -11.45
N CYS A 304 -5.82 -6.59 -12.68
CA CYS A 304 -4.71 -6.36 -13.59
C CYS A 304 -4.95 -5.06 -14.35
N GLY A 305 -3.93 -4.20 -14.42
CA GLY A 305 -4.06 -2.88 -15.02
C GLY A 305 -2.74 -2.14 -15.13
N ASP A 306 -2.83 -0.83 -15.33
CA ASP A 306 -1.68 0.07 -15.20
C ASP A 306 -1.60 0.62 -13.76
N ALA A 307 -0.67 1.55 -13.50
CA ALA A 307 -0.56 2.15 -12.18
C ALA A 307 -1.82 2.93 -11.76
N ARG A 308 -2.60 3.48 -12.69
CA ARG A 308 -3.83 4.24 -12.39
C ARG A 308 -4.93 3.30 -11.88
N THR A 309 -5.02 2.08 -12.42
CA THR A 309 -5.98 1.06 -11.95
C THR A 309 -5.83 0.78 -10.46
N PHE A 310 -4.60 0.77 -9.94
CA PHE A 310 -4.33 0.48 -8.53
C PHE A 310 -4.28 1.73 -7.64
N GLN A 311 -4.71 2.89 -8.13
CA GLN A 311 -4.72 4.10 -7.32
C GLN A 311 -5.77 3.99 -6.21
N GLY A 312 -5.38 4.28 -4.96
CA GLY A 312 -6.22 4.02 -3.78
C GLY A 312 -6.46 2.53 -3.44
N SER A 313 -5.91 1.60 -4.23
CA SER A 313 -6.04 0.15 -4.06
C SER A 313 -4.69 -0.48 -3.68
N GLU A 314 -4.72 -1.66 -3.07
CA GLU A 314 -3.52 -2.39 -2.61
C GLU A 314 -3.78 -3.90 -2.67
N ARG A 315 -2.71 -4.69 -2.72
CA ARG A 315 -2.77 -6.16 -2.68
C ARG A 315 -1.66 -6.72 -1.80
N ASP A 316 -1.89 -7.92 -1.28
CA ASP A 316 -0.87 -8.63 -0.50
C ASP A 316 0.33 -8.98 -1.38
N ILE A 317 0.06 -9.40 -2.62
CA ILE A 317 1.05 -9.75 -3.64
C ILE A 317 0.83 -8.89 -4.89
N MET A 318 1.87 -8.18 -5.34
CA MET A 318 1.84 -7.43 -6.60
C MET A 318 2.92 -7.90 -7.56
N PHE A 319 2.58 -7.97 -8.85
CA PHE A 319 3.51 -8.18 -9.95
C PHE A 319 3.72 -6.87 -10.73
N LEU A 320 4.98 -6.55 -11.02
CA LEU A 320 5.40 -5.44 -11.87
C LEU A 320 5.97 -6.00 -13.17
N SER A 321 5.26 -5.82 -14.29
CA SER A 321 5.74 -6.18 -15.63
C SER A 321 6.50 -4.98 -16.23
N LEU A 322 7.79 -5.19 -16.54
CA LEU A 322 8.69 -4.13 -17.00
C LEU A 322 8.56 -3.84 -18.49
N VAL A 323 8.26 -4.86 -19.31
CA VAL A 323 8.00 -4.78 -20.76
C VAL A 323 9.08 -3.98 -21.51
N VAL A 324 10.31 -4.49 -21.50
CA VAL A 324 11.43 -3.83 -22.19
C VAL A 324 11.82 -4.57 -23.45
N ASP A 325 12.02 -3.81 -24.52
CA ASP A 325 12.65 -4.27 -25.75
C ASP A 325 14.19 -4.14 -25.63
N GLN A 326 14.91 -5.27 -25.61
CA GLN A 326 16.39 -5.28 -25.64
C GLN A 326 16.97 -4.52 -26.84
N ALA A 327 16.26 -4.48 -27.98
CA ALA A 327 16.71 -3.80 -29.19
C ALA A 327 16.41 -2.29 -29.19
N ASN A 328 15.53 -1.81 -28.32
CA ASN A 328 15.08 -0.41 -28.28
C ASN A 328 14.90 0.10 -26.84
N CYS A 329 15.96 -0.03 -26.03
CA CYS A 329 16.05 0.49 -24.66
C CYS A 329 16.14 2.03 -24.61
N ARG A 330 15.10 2.74 -25.05
CA ARG A 330 15.00 4.19 -24.81
C ARG A 330 14.83 4.45 -23.33
N ALA A 331 15.67 5.33 -22.78
CA ALA A 331 15.62 5.70 -21.38
C ALA A 331 14.24 6.30 -21.04
N VAL A 332 13.60 5.74 -20.02
CA VAL A 332 12.35 6.25 -19.48
C VAL A 332 12.69 7.22 -18.35
N SER A 333 12.25 8.48 -18.47
CA SER A 333 12.50 9.54 -17.49
C SER A 333 11.40 10.59 -17.53
N GLY A 334 11.20 11.30 -16.42
CA GLY A 334 10.23 12.38 -16.27
C GLY A 334 9.09 12.05 -15.31
N ASN A 335 8.44 13.10 -14.80
CA ASN A 335 7.49 13.03 -13.69
C ASN A 335 6.38 11.99 -13.88
N MET A 336 5.83 11.84 -15.09
CA MET A 336 4.78 10.86 -15.37
C MET A 336 5.23 9.42 -15.09
N PHE A 337 6.48 9.10 -15.43
CA PHE A 337 7.04 7.77 -15.18
C PHE A 337 7.44 7.60 -13.71
N ASP A 338 7.97 8.65 -13.08
CA ASP A 338 8.26 8.65 -11.64
C ASP A 338 7.00 8.34 -10.83
N GLN A 339 5.90 9.04 -11.12
CA GLN A 339 4.61 8.81 -10.48
C GLN A 339 4.08 7.39 -10.72
N ARG A 340 4.20 6.88 -11.96
CA ARG A 340 3.78 5.51 -12.30
C ARG A 340 4.54 4.45 -11.51
N PHE A 341 5.88 4.57 -11.44
CA PHE A 341 6.72 3.65 -10.70
C PHE A 341 6.48 3.74 -9.20
N ASN A 342 6.34 4.96 -8.67
CA ASN A 342 6.04 5.17 -7.27
C ASN A 342 4.71 4.53 -6.87
N VAL A 343 3.66 4.77 -7.66
CA VAL A 343 2.35 4.17 -7.45
C VAL A 343 2.48 2.65 -7.50
N ALA A 344 3.03 2.08 -8.57
CA ALA A 344 3.11 0.63 -8.74
C ALA A 344 3.91 -0.08 -7.62
N ALA A 345 5.09 0.45 -7.27
CA ALA A 345 5.97 -0.15 -6.26
C ALA A 345 5.46 -0.01 -4.81
N SER A 346 4.46 0.86 -4.56
CA SER A 346 3.86 1.08 -3.24
C SER A 346 2.52 0.39 -3.02
N ARG A 347 2.07 -0.48 -3.95
CA ARG A 347 0.80 -1.24 -3.82
C ARG A 347 0.95 -2.61 -3.18
N ALA A 348 2.16 -3.14 -3.13
CA ALA A 348 2.45 -4.43 -2.53
C ALA A 348 2.52 -4.29 -1.00
N ARG A 349 1.68 -5.02 -0.29
CA ARG A 349 1.74 -5.08 1.17
C ARG A 349 2.84 -6.03 1.64
N ASP A 350 2.84 -7.27 1.16
CA ASP A 350 3.66 -8.36 1.71
C ASP A 350 4.73 -8.87 0.73
N ARG A 351 4.41 -8.95 -0.57
CA ARG A 351 5.36 -9.41 -1.60
C ARG A 351 5.25 -8.63 -2.91
N MET A 352 6.40 -8.25 -3.46
CA MET A 352 6.53 -7.58 -4.75
C MET A 352 7.37 -8.42 -5.71
N TYR A 353 6.74 -8.83 -6.82
CA TYR A 353 7.40 -9.50 -7.94
C TYR A 353 7.81 -8.47 -8.99
N LEU A 354 9.06 -8.49 -9.42
CA LEU A 354 9.53 -7.81 -10.62
C LEU A 354 9.72 -8.84 -11.73
N VAL A 355 8.95 -8.71 -12.81
CA VAL A 355 9.05 -9.58 -13.98
C VAL A 355 9.67 -8.77 -15.11
N ARG A 356 10.81 -9.23 -15.60
CA ARG A 356 11.63 -8.50 -16.57
C ARG A 356 12.26 -9.41 -17.60
N SER A 357 12.47 -8.89 -18.80
CA SER A 357 13.21 -9.55 -19.89
C SER A 357 14.57 -8.92 -20.20
N VAL A 358 15.03 -7.96 -19.39
CA VAL A 358 16.32 -7.26 -19.56
C VAL A 358 17.20 -7.38 -18.32
N LYS A 359 18.51 -7.30 -18.52
CA LYS A 359 19.53 -7.18 -17.46
C LYS A 359 19.87 -5.71 -17.22
N MET A 360 20.51 -5.42 -16.09
CA MET A 360 21.00 -4.06 -15.82
C MET A 360 22.00 -3.57 -16.87
N SER A 361 22.82 -4.46 -17.45
CA SER A 361 23.74 -4.13 -18.55
C SER A 361 23.05 -3.56 -19.79
N ASP A 362 21.77 -3.85 -19.98
CA ASP A 362 21.03 -3.54 -21.21
C ASP A 362 20.35 -2.16 -21.11
N LEU A 363 20.40 -1.53 -19.94
CA LEU A 363 19.72 -0.27 -19.65
C LEU A 363 20.71 0.88 -19.43
N SER A 364 20.30 2.09 -19.82
CA SER A 364 21.05 3.31 -19.52
C SER A 364 21.01 3.62 -18.02
N THR A 365 22.07 4.24 -17.50
CA THR A 365 22.12 4.73 -16.11
C THR A 365 21.10 5.84 -15.81
N LYS A 366 20.61 6.53 -16.85
CA LYS A 366 19.57 7.57 -16.73
C LYS A 366 18.15 7.00 -16.73
N ASP A 367 18.00 5.68 -16.89
CA ASP A 367 16.71 5.03 -16.98
C ASP A 367 16.11 4.80 -15.59
N LEU A 368 14.87 5.22 -15.37
CA LEU A 368 14.18 4.98 -14.12
C LEU A 368 14.09 3.48 -13.77
N ARG A 369 14.01 2.60 -14.77
CA ARG A 369 13.99 1.13 -14.59
C ARG A 369 15.24 0.60 -13.90
N MET A 370 16.40 1.24 -14.15
CA MET A 370 17.66 0.90 -13.47
C MET A 370 17.54 1.06 -11.96
N THR A 371 16.80 2.07 -11.49
CA THR A 371 16.64 2.33 -10.06
C THR A 371 15.89 1.19 -9.36
N LEU A 372 14.89 0.60 -10.04
CA LEU A 372 14.10 -0.51 -9.53
C LEU A 372 14.92 -1.80 -9.56
N LEU A 373 15.62 -2.09 -10.66
CA LEU A 373 16.52 -3.25 -10.75
C LEU A 373 17.63 -3.21 -9.71
N SER A 374 18.22 -2.04 -9.49
CA SER A 374 19.24 -1.85 -8.45
C SER A 374 18.69 -2.16 -7.05
N HIS A 375 17.41 -1.86 -6.82
CA HIS A 375 16.73 -2.17 -5.56
C HIS A 375 16.47 -3.67 -5.39
N PHE A 376 16.10 -4.38 -6.46
CA PHE A 376 15.97 -5.84 -6.41
C PHE A 376 17.33 -6.56 -6.36
N ASP A 377 18.41 -5.96 -6.86
CA ASP A 377 19.75 -6.54 -6.75
C ASP A 377 20.32 -6.38 -5.33
N LYS A 378 20.18 -5.17 -4.76
CA LYS A 378 20.63 -4.83 -3.42
C LYS A 378 19.57 -3.97 -2.75
N PRO A 379 18.58 -4.58 -2.09
CA PRO A 379 17.55 -3.83 -1.37
C PRO A 379 18.23 -3.02 -0.29
N ILE A 380 17.97 -1.72 -0.31
CA ILE A 380 18.44 -0.85 0.76
C ILE A 380 17.48 -1.03 1.94
N ILE A 381 17.87 -1.86 2.90
CA ILE A 381 17.36 -1.70 4.26
C ILE A 381 18.18 -0.61 4.94
N VAL A 382 17.53 0.15 5.82
CA VAL A 382 18.13 1.23 6.63
C VAL A 382 19.12 0.72 7.68
N ASP A 383 19.76 -0.42 7.45
CA ASP A 383 21.16 -0.67 7.79
C ASP A 383 21.60 -2.02 7.23
N LYS A 384 22.73 -1.97 6.54
CA LYS A 384 23.60 -3.13 6.35
C LYS A 384 24.11 -3.52 7.74
N GLU A 385 23.82 -4.74 8.13
CA GLU A 385 24.84 -5.66 8.58
C GLU A 385 24.29 -7.04 8.27
N GLU A 386 24.90 -7.70 7.27
CA GLU A 386 24.98 -9.16 7.26
C GLU A 386 25.81 -9.56 8.49
N ALA A 387 25.27 -9.37 9.70
CA ALA A 387 25.84 -9.95 10.89
C ALA A 387 25.63 -11.46 10.75
N GLU A 388 26.73 -12.21 10.77
CA GLU A 388 26.73 -13.66 10.60
C GLU A 388 25.96 -14.40 11.72
N SER A 389 25.55 -13.69 12.78
CA SER A 389 24.74 -14.19 13.91
C SER A 389 23.81 -13.11 14.49
N LEU A 390 22.58 -13.49 14.90
CA LEU A 390 21.60 -12.55 15.50
C LEU A 390 22.07 -11.96 16.83
N ILE A 391 22.88 -12.67 17.62
CA ILE A 391 23.32 -12.20 18.95
C ILE A 391 24.21 -10.97 18.89
N ASP A 392 24.99 -10.83 17.82
CA ASP A 392 25.95 -9.73 17.64
C ASP A 392 25.25 -8.38 17.39
N ARG A 393 23.94 -8.42 17.12
CA ARG A 393 23.10 -7.23 17.00
C ARG A 393 22.69 -6.65 18.35
N CYS A 394 22.79 -7.37 19.46
CA CYS A 394 22.46 -6.81 20.78
C CYS A 394 23.45 -5.70 21.17
N GLU A 395 22.95 -4.55 21.61
CA GLU A 395 23.74 -3.34 21.90
C GLU A 395 24.29 -3.32 23.34
N SER A 396 23.72 -4.15 24.23
CA SER A 396 24.13 -4.22 25.64
C SER A 396 24.31 -5.66 26.17
N GLY A 397 25.13 -5.80 27.21
CA GLY A 397 25.29 -7.09 27.91
C GLY A 397 24.00 -7.56 28.58
N PHE A 398 23.09 -6.65 28.93
CA PHE A 398 21.76 -6.97 29.44
C PHE A 398 20.90 -7.60 28.33
N GLU A 399 20.83 -6.99 27.15
CA GLU A 399 20.11 -7.57 26.01
C GLU A 399 20.64 -8.95 25.63
N GLN A 400 21.97 -9.14 25.63
CA GLN A 400 22.58 -10.45 25.35
C GLN A 400 22.14 -11.52 26.35
N GLN A 401 21.98 -11.18 27.63
CA GLN A 401 21.49 -12.12 28.64
C GLN A 401 20.04 -12.52 28.40
N VAL A 402 19.17 -11.55 28.11
CA VAL A 402 17.74 -11.81 27.81
C VAL A 402 17.60 -12.63 26.52
N PHE A 403 18.35 -12.26 25.48
CA PHE A 403 18.40 -13.00 24.21
C PHE A 403 18.80 -14.47 24.43
N LYS A 404 19.91 -14.73 25.16
CA LYS A 404 20.36 -16.10 25.48
C LYS A 404 19.34 -16.87 26.31
N ALA A 405 18.71 -16.23 27.29
CA ALA A 405 17.70 -16.87 28.14
C ALA A 405 16.46 -17.31 27.36
N LEU A 406 16.00 -16.51 26.40
CA LEU A 406 14.85 -16.83 25.56
C LEU A 406 15.19 -17.86 24.47
N THR A 407 16.31 -17.68 23.78
CA THR A 407 16.77 -18.62 22.73
C THR A 407 17.08 -20.01 23.28
N SER A 408 17.70 -20.11 24.47
CA SER A 408 17.90 -21.42 25.14
C SER A 408 16.60 -22.10 25.56
N LYS A 409 15.52 -21.34 25.74
CA LYS A 409 14.15 -21.85 25.94
C LYS A 409 13.42 -22.15 24.63
N GLY A 410 14.08 -21.99 23.48
CA GLY A 410 13.53 -22.31 22.15
C GLY A 410 12.68 -21.21 21.52
N TYR A 411 12.67 -20.00 22.08
CA TYR A 411 11.95 -18.87 21.48
C TYR A 411 12.68 -18.30 20.27
N ARG A 412 11.91 -17.89 19.26
CA ARG A 412 12.41 -17.14 18.10
C ARG A 412 12.53 -15.66 18.47
N VAL A 413 13.75 -15.21 18.71
CA VAL A 413 14.06 -13.83 19.13
C VAL A 413 14.82 -13.11 18.04
N VAL A 414 14.38 -11.90 17.69
CA VAL A 414 15.09 -11.01 16.76
C VAL A 414 15.47 -9.73 17.50
N PRO A 415 16.76 -9.47 17.75
CA PRO A 415 17.22 -8.24 18.39
C PRO A 415 17.26 -7.06 17.41
N GLN A 416 17.21 -5.85 17.97
CA GLN A 416 17.36 -4.56 17.31
C GLN A 416 16.45 -4.39 16.08
N VAL A 417 15.15 -4.66 16.26
CA VAL A 417 14.14 -4.60 15.20
C VAL A 417 13.75 -3.15 14.92
N LYS A 418 14.08 -2.66 13.74
CA LYS A 418 13.76 -1.29 13.32
C LYS A 418 12.31 -1.17 12.85
N THR A 419 11.59 -0.21 13.43
CA THR A 419 10.20 0.12 13.12
C THR A 419 10.08 1.63 12.89
N GLY A 420 10.12 2.04 11.63
CA GLY A 420 10.15 3.45 11.21
C GLY A 420 11.43 4.16 11.66
N ALA A 421 11.28 5.23 12.43
CA ALA A 421 12.40 5.95 13.06
C ALA A 421 12.86 5.31 14.39
N TYR A 422 12.17 4.27 14.85
CA TYR A 422 12.41 3.66 16.16
C TYR A 422 13.12 2.32 16.01
N ARG A 423 13.82 1.89 17.07
CA ARG A 423 14.45 0.59 17.20
C ARG A 423 13.92 -0.06 18.47
N LEU A 424 13.51 -1.32 18.35
CA LEU A 424 13.05 -2.18 19.44
C LEU A 424 14.23 -3.06 19.85
N ASP A 425 14.52 -3.15 21.14
CA ASP A 425 15.68 -3.92 21.62
C ASP A 425 15.61 -5.39 21.20
N MET A 426 14.44 -6.02 21.34
CA MET A 426 14.18 -7.32 20.74
C MET A 426 12.70 -7.61 20.54
N VAL A 427 12.39 -8.51 19.61
CA VAL A 427 11.04 -9.00 19.35
C VAL A 427 11.04 -10.52 19.46
N VAL A 428 10.08 -11.06 20.22
CA VAL A 428 9.80 -12.50 20.27
C VAL A 428 8.59 -12.80 19.41
N GLU A 429 8.73 -13.78 18.53
CA GLU A 429 7.68 -14.20 17.59
C GLU A 429 7.13 -15.56 18.02
N GLY A 430 5.80 -15.67 18.00
CA GLY A 430 5.07 -16.91 18.24
C GLY A 430 4.26 -17.35 17.03
N GLU A 431 3.58 -18.49 17.17
CA GLU A 431 2.59 -18.93 16.20
C GLU A 431 1.38 -17.98 16.17
N SER A 432 0.56 -18.11 15.12
CA SER A 432 -0.72 -17.37 15.01
C SER A 432 -0.59 -15.85 15.16
N ASP A 433 0.47 -15.26 14.57
CA ASP A 433 0.71 -13.81 14.54
C ASP A 433 1.04 -13.13 15.86
N ALA A 434 1.21 -13.89 16.94
CA ALA A 434 1.56 -13.33 18.22
C ALA A 434 3.01 -12.84 18.22
N ARG A 435 3.23 -11.62 18.73
CA ARG A 435 4.56 -11.05 18.91
C ARG A 435 4.62 -10.16 20.13
N LEU A 436 5.78 -10.14 20.78
CA LEU A 436 6.05 -9.29 21.94
C LEU A 436 7.31 -8.49 21.67
N ALA A 437 7.21 -7.15 21.71
CA ALA A 437 8.38 -6.29 21.77
C ALA A 437 8.88 -6.26 23.21
N ILE A 438 10.17 -6.49 23.40
CA ILE A 438 10.85 -6.43 24.68
C ILE A 438 11.75 -5.20 24.66
N GLU A 439 11.63 -4.39 25.70
CA GLU A 439 12.48 -3.21 25.96
C GLU A 439 13.30 -3.48 27.22
N CYS A 440 14.61 -3.42 27.06
CA CYS A 440 15.64 -3.66 28.05
C CYS A 440 16.17 -2.32 28.55
N ASP A 441 15.42 -1.68 29.45
CA ASP A 441 15.78 -0.35 29.97
C ASP A 441 17.06 -0.41 30.82
N GLY A 442 18.18 0.01 30.23
CA GLY A 442 19.44 0.24 30.93
C GLY A 442 19.47 1.61 31.63
N ASP A 443 20.00 1.64 32.85
CA ASP A 443 20.07 2.86 33.69
C ASP A 443 20.92 3.99 33.05
N GLU A 444 21.84 3.67 32.13
CA GLU A 444 22.67 4.66 31.42
C GLU A 444 21.98 5.35 30.22
N PHE A 445 20.93 4.73 29.64
CA PHE A 445 20.38 5.18 28.35
C PHE A 445 18.94 5.74 28.43
N HIS A 446 18.21 5.48 29.53
CA HIS A 446 16.78 5.81 29.70
C HIS A 446 16.46 6.63 30.96
N GLY A 447 17.21 7.73 31.18
CA GLY A 447 16.94 8.66 32.29
C GLY A 447 15.57 9.37 32.21
N PRO A 448 15.15 10.07 33.29
CA PRO A 448 13.84 10.72 33.39
C PRO A 448 13.51 11.69 32.24
N ASP A 449 14.53 12.39 31.72
CA ASP A 449 14.38 13.37 30.64
C ASP A 449 14.03 12.73 29.28
N ARG A 450 14.35 11.44 29.09
CA ARG A 450 14.01 10.69 27.86
C ARG A 450 12.72 9.90 27.98
N TRP A 451 12.21 9.69 29.19
CA TRP A 451 11.04 8.87 29.45
C TRP A 451 9.81 9.30 28.65
N GLN A 452 9.54 10.60 28.55
CA GLN A 452 8.38 11.10 27.81
C GLN A 452 8.51 10.86 26.30
N HIS A 453 9.73 10.95 25.76
CA HIS A 453 10.02 10.59 24.38
C HIS A 453 9.84 9.09 24.14
N ASP A 454 10.33 8.24 25.06
CA ASP A 454 10.18 6.79 24.98
C ASP A 454 8.72 6.33 25.13
N MET A 455 7.93 6.99 25.97
CA MET A 455 6.50 6.72 26.09
C MET A 455 5.71 7.18 24.85
N ASN A 456 6.09 8.31 24.23
CA ASN A 456 5.48 8.73 22.98
C ASN A 456 5.82 7.75 21.84
N ARG A 457 7.08 7.29 21.77
CA ARG A 457 7.51 6.22 20.86
C ARG A 457 6.69 4.95 21.06
N GLN A 458 6.59 4.47 22.30
CA GLN A 458 5.81 3.28 22.62
C GLN A 458 4.35 3.44 22.17
N ARG A 459 3.71 4.59 22.42
CA ARG A 459 2.36 4.87 21.96
C ARG A 459 2.21 4.80 20.43
N VAL A 460 3.18 5.32 19.67
CA VAL A 460 3.16 5.23 18.20
C VAL A 460 3.17 3.76 17.76
N LEU A 461 4.03 2.95 18.37
CA LEU A 461 4.18 1.54 18.04
C LEU A 461 2.97 0.71 18.52
N GLU A 462 2.40 1.00 19.69
CA GLU A 462 1.17 0.38 20.18
C GLU A 462 -0.02 0.68 19.26
N ARG A 463 -0.13 1.89 18.69
CA ARG A 463 -1.11 2.20 17.63
C ARG A 463 -0.90 1.37 16.37
N ALA A 464 0.35 0.99 16.08
CA ALA A 464 0.69 0.07 15.00
C ALA A 464 0.47 -1.41 15.36
N GLY A 465 -0.10 -1.69 16.54
CA GLY A 465 -0.43 -3.03 17.01
C GLY A 465 0.71 -3.74 17.74
N TRP A 466 1.73 -3.02 18.21
CA TRP A 466 2.77 -3.60 19.07
C TRP A 466 2.27 -3.79 20.50
N VAL A 467 2.68 -4.90 21.11
CA VAL A 467 2.54 -5.14 22.54
C VAL A 467 3.94 -5.14 23.13
N PHE A 468 4.12 -4.40 24.22
CA PHE A 468 5.40 -4.25 24.89
C PHE A 468 5.45 -4.99 26.21
N TRP A 469 6.61 -5.56 26.49
CA TRP A 469 7.07 -5.93 27.82
C TRP A 469 8.38 -5.19 28.09
N ARG A 470 8.56 -4.68 29.30
CA ARG A 470 9.67 -3.81 29.65
C ARG A 470 10.29 -4.26 30.96
N CYS A 471 11.61 -4.29 31.00
CA CYS A 471 12.35 -4.62 32.20
C CYS A 471 13.56 -3.72 32.38
N PHE A 472 13.71 -3.19 33.59
CA PHE A 472 14.91 -2.45 33.99
C PHE A 472 16.07 -3.42 34.25
N ALA A 473 17.27 -3.06 33.81
CA ALA A 473 18.50 -3.83 34.01
C ALA A 473 18.73 -4.16 35.50
N SER A 474 18.47 -3.21 36.39
CA SER A 474 18.57 -3.39 37.85
C SER A 474 17.59 -4.43 38.41
N THR A 475 16.40 -4.57 37.81
CA THR A 475 15.42 -5.59 38.22
C THR A 475 15.84 -6.97 37.72
N TRP A 476 16.33 -7.05 36.48
CA TRP A 476 16.87 -8.29 35.92
C TRP A 476 18.05 -8.81 36.73
N ALA A 477 19.01 -7.94 37.07
CA ALA A 477 20.21 -8.32 37.82
C ALA A 477 19.90 -8.88 39.23
N LEU A 478 18.85 -8.38 39.89
CA LEU A 478 18.48 -8.80 41.25
C LEU A 478 17.55 -10.03 41.26
N ARG A 479 16.70 -10.19 40.25
CA ARG A 479 15.58 -11.15 40.24
C ARG A 479 15.40 -11.82 38.89
N GLN A 480 16.49 -12.30 38.31
CA GLN A 480 16.53 -12.85 36.96
C GLN A 480 15.47 -13.95 36.74
N ASP A 481 15.40 -14.94 37.63
CA ASP A 481 14.47 -16.07 37.47
C ASP A 481 13.00 -15.65 37.57
N GLU A 482 12.65 -14.76 38.51
CA GLU A 482 11.28 -14.23 38.66
C GLU A 482 10.85 -13.45 37.40
N VAL A 483 11.73 -12.58 36.90
CA VAL A 483 11.44 -11.72 35.74
C VAL A 483 11.36 -12.53 34.46
N LEU A 484 12.25 -13.51 34.28
CA LEU A 484 12.20 -14.42 33.14
C LEU A 484 10.95 -15.30 33.20
N GLY A 485 10.54 -15.74 34.39
CA GLY A 485 9.28 -16.45 34.59
C GLY A 485 8.08 -15.62 34.14
N GLU A 486 7.98 -14.36 34.57
CA GLU A 486 6.90 -13.46 34.14
C GLU A 486 6.91 -13.20 32.63
N LEU A 487 8.10 -13.02 32.03
CA LEU A 487 8.22 -12.85 30.59
C LEU A 487 7.70 -14.08 29.85
N VAL A 488 8.07 -15.29 30.31
CA VAL A 488 7.58 -16.55 29.74
C VAL A 488 6.06 -16.69 29.93
N ASP A 489 5.53 -16.43 31.12
CA ASP A 489 4.09 -16.46 31.37
C ASP A 489 3.34 -15.47 30.47
N ARG A 490 3.94 -14.30 30.21
CA ARG A 490 3.39 -13.30 29.30
C ARG A 490 3.39 -13.78 27.86
N LEU A 491 4.48 -14.42 27.41
CA LEU A 491 4.58 -15.02 26.09
C LEU A 491 3.52 -16.11 25.92
N THR A 492 3.41 -17.04 26.87
CA THR A 492 2.39 -18.12 26.87
C THR A 492 0.96 -17.55 26.89
N ALA A 493 0.67 -16.54 27.71
CA ALA A 493 -0.64 -15.88 27.74
C ALA A 493 -1.00 -15.18 26.41
N MET A 494 0.01 -14.84 25.60
CA MET A 494 -0.16 -14.30 24.25
C MET A 494 -0.18 -15.39 23.16
N GLY A 495 -0.07 -16.67 23.54
CA GLY A 495 0.03 -17.79 22.59
C GLY A 495 1.39 -17.87 21.87
N ILE A 496 2.43 -17.24 22.43
CA ILE A 496 3.79 -17.31 21.92
C ILE A 496 4.47 -18.51 22.56
N GLU A 497 4.59 -19.60 21.80
CA GLU A 497 5.26 -20.83 22.20
C GLU A 497 6.66 -20.95 21.57
N PRO A 498 7.56 -21.78 22.12
CA PRO A 498 8.88 -22.06 21.55
C PRO A 498 8.79 -22.66 20.13
N LEU A 499 9.31 -21.93 19.14
CA LEU A 499 9.28 -22.28 17.71
C LEU A 499 10.60 -22.88 17.18
N GLY A 500 11.64 -22.93 18.01
CA GLY A 500 13.01 -23.17 17.59
C GLY A 500 13.74 -21.85 17.30
N ALA A 501 14.96 -21.74 17.84
CA ALA A 501 15.79 -20.56 17.63
C ALA A 501 16.23 -20.46 16.16
N ILE A 502 16.35 -19.23 15.67
CA ILE A 502 16.87 -18.96 14.33
C ILE A 502 18.24 -18.33 14.48
N ASP A 503 19.24 -18.87 13.80
CA ASP A 503 20.61 -18.36 13.90
C ASP A 503 20.88 -17.20 12.92
N ARG A 504 20.08 -17.06 11.84
CA ARG A 504 20.30 -16.09 10.75
C ARG A 504 19.04 -15.38 10.27
N ALA A 505 19.19 -14.12 9.84
CA ALA A 505 18.10 -13.36 9.24
C ALA A 505 17.68 -13.93 7.86
N PRO A 506 16.37 -13.90 7.50
CA PRO A 506 15.90 -14.38 6.20
C PRO A 506 16.40 -13.50 5.04
N SER A 507 16.63 -14.11 3.88
CA SER A 507 16.95 -13.37 2.65
C SER A 507 15.79 -12.44 2.26
N LEU A 508 16.14 -11.26 1.74
CA LEU A 508 15.17 -10.24 1.32
C LEU A 508 14.76 -10.36 -0.15
N VAL A 509 15.58 -11.05 -0.94
CA VAL A 509 15.38 -11.19 -2.39
C VAL A 509 15.54 -12.66 -2.78
N GLU A 510 14.63 -13.12 -3.61
CA GLU A 510 14.81 -14.31 -4.42
C GLU A 510 14.98 -13.93 -5.89
N LYS A 511 15.96 -14.53 -6.57
CA LYS A 511 16.18 -14.37 -8.00
C LYS A 511 15.86 -15.67 -8.72
N ARG A 512 14.97 -15.61 -9.71
CA ARG A 512 14.56 -16.73 -10.54
C ARG A 512 14.81 -16.42 -12.00
N VAL A 513 15.14 -17.46 -12.77
CA VAL A 513 15.19 -17.40 -14.22
C VAL A 513 14.05 -18.24 -14.76
N TRP A 514 13.17 -17.62 -15.54
CA TRP A 514 12.07 -18.30 -16.19
C TRP A 514 12.42 -18.57 -17.66
N LYS A 515 12.21 -19.82 -18.08
CA LYS A 515 12.39 -20.27 -19.46
C LYS A 515 11.04 -20.75 -19.97
N SER A 516 10.67 -20.33 -21.18
CA SER A 516 9.45 -20.81 -21.80
C SER A 516 9.53 -22.33 -21.98
N VAL A 517 8.54 -23.04 -21.44
CA VAL A 517 8.28 -24.42 -21.84
C VAL A 517 7.65 -24.33 -23.22
N VAL A 518 8.49 -24.19 -24.24
CA VAL A 518 8.08 -24.51 -25.60
C VAL A 518 7.64 -25.97 -25.53
N ALA A 519 6.33 -26.22 -25.64
CA ALA A 519 5.85 -27.54 -25.98
C ALA A 519 6.57 -27.92 -27.27
N ASN A 520 7.56 -28.81 -27.17
CA ASN A 520 8.28 -29.32 -28.32
C ASN A 520 7.21 -29.84 -29.31
N GLY A 521 7.04 -29.09 -30.40
CA GLY A 521 6.16 -29.41 -31.52
C GLY A 521 6.51 -30.72 -32.24
N ASN A 522 7.52 -31.46 -31.76
CA ASN A 522 7.93 -32.75 -32.31
C ASN A 522 6.88 -33.87 -32.11
N GLY A 523 5.80 -33.63 -31.35
CA GLY A 523 4.69 -34.58 -31.23
C GLY A 523 3.73 -34.59 -32.42
N LYS A 524 3.69 -33.53 -33.25
CA LYS A 524 2.80 -33.49 -34.43
C LYS A 524 3.51 -33.92 -35.72
N ASP A 525 4.80 -33.63 -35.86
CA ASP A 525 5.57 -34.10 -37.01
C ASP A 525 5.86 -35.61 -36.94
N ALA A 526 6.11 -36.17 -35.75
CA ALA A 526 6.28 -37.63 -35.61
C ALA A 526 5.00 -38.42 -35.89
N VAL A 527 3.83 -37.87 -35.56
CA VAL A 527 2.53 -38.51 -35.86
C VAL A 527 2.16 -38.35 -37.33
N ARG A 528 2.50 -37.22 -37.95
CA ARG A 528 2.30 -36.98 -39.39
C ARG A 528 3.24 -37.83 -40.25
N ASP A 529 4.52 -37.91 -39.90
CA ASP A 529 5.49 -38.77 -40.57
C ASP A 529 5.14 -40.26 -40.38
N ALA A 530 4.65 -40.66 -39.20
CA ALA A 530 4.16 -42.03 -38.98
C ALA A 530 2.90 -42.34 -39.80
N LEU A 531 1.98 -41.36 -39.98
CA LEU A 531 0.80 -41.52 -40.82
C LEU A 531 1.15 -41.57 -42.31
N GLU A 532 2.04 -40.70 -42.79
CA GLU A 532 2.48 -40.67 -44.18
C GLU A 532 3.29 -41.93 -44.54
N THR A 533 4.10 -42.46 -43.60
CA THR A 533 4.81 -43.74 -43.77
C THR A 533 3.86 -44.95 -43.79
N ALA A 534 2.82 -44.94 -42.96
CA ALA A 534 1.80 -45.99 -42.94
C ALA A 534 0.92 -45.99 -44.21
N ILE A 535 0.60 -44.80 -44.75
CA ILE A 535 -0.16 -44.64 -45.99
C ILE A 535 0.70 -45.05 -47.20
N ALA A 536 1.99 -44.71 -47.22
CA ALA A 536 2.93 -45.13 -48.27
C ALA A 536 3.15 -46.66 -48.26
N GLY A 537 3.21 -47.30 -47.09
CA GLY A 537 3.31 -48.76 -46.96
C GLY A 537 2.04 -49.50 -47.41
N ALA A 538 0.86 -48.92 -47.21
CA ALA A 538 -0.42 -49.51 -47.63
C ALA A 538 -0.64 -49.45 -49.15
N HIS A 539 -0.04 -48.48 -49.85
CA HIS A 539 -0.11 -48.36 -51.31
C HIS A 539 0.90 -49.24 -52.07
N ALA A 540 1.91 -49.79 -51.39
CA ALA A 540 2.90 -50.69 -51.98
C ALA A 540 2.52 -52.19 -51.91
N SER A 541 1.38 -52.53 -51.28
CA SER A 541 0.87 -53.92 -51.14
C SER A 541 -0.49 -54.15 -51.81
N LYS A 542 -0.76 -53.48 -52.94
CA LYS A 542 -1.84 -53.83 -53.86
C LYS A 542 -1.32 -54.15 -55.24
#